data_AF-A0A4Y2HE80-F1
#
_entry.id   AF-A0A4Y2HE80-F1
#
_cell.length_a   1.000
_cell.length_b   1.000
_cell.length_c   1.000
_cell.angle_alpha   90.00
_cell.angle_beta   90.00
_cell.angle_gamma   90.00
#
_symmetry.space_group_name_H-M   'P 1'
#
loop_
_entity.id
_entity.type
_entity.pdbx_description
1 polymer ?
#
loop_
_entity_poly.entity_id
_entity_poly.type
_entity_poly.pdbx_seq_one_letter_code
_entity_poly.pdbx_strand_id
1 'polypeptide(L)'
;MRSKSYRTSQRQTEILKSEIKSMIDSKIIEIGQYDYTSPMILVGAPGKDPRPCIDYRRLNFVIRTKYFPSPNIDERVERVADGKFIAMIDLT
;
A
#
# COMPACT_ATOMS: atom_id res chain seq x y z
N MET A 1 -7.98 -18.08 -3.16
CA MET A 1 -6.67 -17.88 -3.82
C MET A 1 -5.60 -17.86 -2.74
N ARG A 2 -4.86 -18.95 -2.55
CA ARG A 2 -3.86 -19.04 -1.47
C ARG A 2 -2.46 -18.95 -2.05
N SER A 3 -1.74 -17.92 -1.63
CA SER A 3 -0.33 -17.75 -1.95
C SER A 3 0.50 -18.10 -0.72
N LYS A 4 1.57 -18.89 -0.93
CA LYS A 4 2.48 -19.29 0.14
C LYS A 4 3.36 -18.11 0.55
N SER A 5 3.58 -17.94 1.84
CA SER A 5 4.54 -16.96 2.36
C SER A 5 5.94 -17.21 1.84
N TYR A 6 6.66 -16.14 1.52
CA TYR A 6 8.06 -16.21 1.14
C TYR A 6 8.94 -16.60 2.32
N ARG A 7 10.09 -17.19 2.04
CA ARG A 7 11.12 -17.41 3.06
C ARG A 7 11.75 -16.07 3.42
N THR A 8 11.81 -15.77 4.71
CA THR A 8 12.42 -14.55 5.27
C THR A 8 13.52 -14.94 6.25
N SER A 9 14.53 -14.07 6.39
CA SER A 9 15.53 -14.22 7.46
C SER A 9 14.91 -13.93 8.83
N GLN A 10 15.61 -14.30 9.90
CA GLN A 10 15.17 -14.01 11.26
C GLN A 10 14.93 -12.50 11.48
N ARG A 11 15.91 -11.67 11.08
CA ARG A 11 15.81 -10.20 11.16
C ARG A 11 14.61 -9.65 10.39
N GLN A 12 14.35 -10.15 9.18
CA GLN A 12 13.19 -9.72 8.40
C GLN A 12 11.88 -10.09 9.11
N THR A 13 11.83 -11.29 9.68
CA THR A 13 10.64 -11.79 10.39
C THR A 13 10.32 -10.95 11.63
N GLU A 14 11.34 -10.51 12.37
CA GLU A 14 11.17 -9.62 13.53
C GLU A 14 10.59 -8.26 13.12
N ILE A 15 11.13 -7.65 12.05
CA ILE A 15 10.62 -6.39 11.50
C ILE A 15 9.16 -6.52 11.06
N LEU A 16 8.82 -7.60 10.34
CA LEU A 16 7.44 -7.84 9.91
C LEU A 16 6.50 -8.04 11.10
N LYS A 17 6.92 -8.76 12.14
CA LYS A 17 6.12 -8.97 13.36
C LYS A 17 5.88 -7.68 14.14
N SER A 18 6.89 -6.82 14.27
CA SER A 18 6.72 -5.53 14.96
C SER A 18 5.73 -4.64 14.22
N GLU A 19 5.80 -4.61 12.88
CA GLU A 19 4.85 -3.83 12.09
C GLU A 19 3.42 -4.37 12.21
N ILE A 20 3.23 -5.68 12.06
CA ILE A 20 1.91 -6.31 12.17
C ILE A 20 1.28 -5.96 13.52
N LYS A 21 2.07 -6.00 14.60
CA LYS A 21 1.60 -5.59 15.93
C LYS A 21 1.15 -4.13 15.93
N SER A 22 1.96 -3.22 15.40
CA SER A 22 1.61 -1.79 15.30
C SER A 22 0.32 -1.55 14.50
N MET A 23 0.11 -2.30 13.41
CA MET A 23 -1.10 -2.21 12.58
C MET A 23 -2.35 -2.74 13.30
N ILE A 24 -2.22 -3.80 14.10
CA ILE A 24 -3.30 -4.32 14.96
C ILE A 24 -3.65 -3.29 16.04
N ASP A 25 -2.65 -2.74 16.72
CA ASP A 25 -2.84 -1.75 17.79
C ASP A 25 -3.49 -0.46 17.23
N SER A 26 -3.13 -0.09 16.00
CA SER A 26 -3.71 1.04 15.27
C SER A 26 -5.07 0.73 14.62
N LYS A 27 -5.59 -0.49 14.78
CA LYS A 27 -6.86 -0.97 14.21
C LYS A 27 -6.95 -0.87 12.68
N ILE A 28 -5.81 -0.92 12.00
CA ILE A 28 -5.73 -0.94 10.53
C ILE A 28 -6.02 -2.35 10.01
N ILE A 29 -5.62 -3.39 10.76
CA ILE A 29 -5.85 -4.80 10.42
C ILE A 29 -6.42 -5.57 11.61
N GLU A 30 -7.00 -6.73 11.33
CA GLU A 30 -7.53 -7.65 12.34
C GLU A 30 -7.00 -9.08 12.13
N ILE A 31 -7.05 -9.87 13.20
CA ILE A 31 -6.70 -11.29 13.14
C ILE A 31 -7.94 -12.07 12.69
N GLY A 32 -7.81 -12.85 11.62
CA GLY A 32 -8.89 -13.67 11.10
C GLY A 32 -8.38 -14.89 10.32
N GLN A 33 -9.31 -15.78 9.99
CA GLN A 33 -9.05 -16.95 9.15
C GLN A 33 -9.78 -16.78 7.81
N TYR A 34 -9.02 -16.85 6.71
CA TYR A 34 -9.52 -16.57 5.37
C TYR A 34 -9.01 -17.61 4.37
N ASP A 35 -9.83 -17.89 3.34
CA ASP A 35 -9.45 -18.79 2.23
C ASP A 35 -8.55 -18.13 1.16
N TYR A 36 -8.19 -16.88 1.40
CA TYR A 36 -7.39 -16.06 0.52
C TYR A 36 -6.18 -15.54 1.28
N THR A 37 -5.00 -15.65 0.67
CA THR A 37 -3.76 -15.16 1.26
C THR A 37 -2.87 -14.53 0.20
N SER A 38 -2.32 -13.36 0.53
CA SER A 38 -1.24 -12.71 -0.20
C SER A 38 -0.01 -12.65 0.72
N PRO A 39 1.19 -12.97 0.23
CA PRO A 39 2.38 -12.99 1.07
C PRO A 39 2.86 -11.56 1.33
N MET A 40 3.43 -11.34 2.50
CA MET A 40 4.09 -10.09 2.84
C MET A 40 5.58 -10.19 2.47
N ILE A 41 6.13 -9.09 1.97
CA ILE A 41 7.54 -8.92 1.63
C ILE A 41 8.10 -7.70 2.33
N LEU A 42 9.41 -7.67 2.53
CA LEU A 42 10.12 -6.51 3.06
C LEU A 42 10.89 -5.83 1.92
N VAL A 43 10.57 -4.57 1.65
CA VAL A 43 11.20 -3.78 0.59
C VAL A 43 12.16 -2.79 1.22
N GLY A 44 13.46 -2.98 1.01
CA GLY A 44 14.49 -2.04 1.44
C GLY A 44 14.78 -0.99 0.37
N ALA A 45 15.10 0.22 0.80
CA ALA A 45 15.73 1.23 -0.05
C ALA A 45 16.96 1.81 0.68
N PRO A 46 18.05 2.17 -0.03
CA PRO A 46 19.22 2.78 0.61
C PRO A 46 18.83 4.03 1.41
N GLY A 47 19.29 4.11 2.66
CA GLY A 47 19.03 5.24 3.55
C GLY A 47 17.58 5.37 4.05
N LYS A 48 16.71 4.39 3.79
CA LYS A 48 15.33 4.37 4.29
C LYS A 48 15.08 3.11 5.10
N ASP A 49 14.17 3.24 6.06
CA ASP A 49 13.71 2.09 6.81
C ASP A 49 13.03 1.08 5.87
N PRO A 50 13.27 -0.23 6.10
CA PRO A 50 12.68 -1.26 5.28
C PRO A 50 11.17 -1.27 5.46
N ARG A 51 10.43 -1.24 4.35
CA ARG A 51 8.97 -1.14 4.35
C ARG A 51 8.31 -2.50 4.14
N PRO A 52 7.45 -2.95 5.07
CA PRO A 52 6.56 -4.07 4.83
C PRO A 52 5.61 -3.77 3.67
N CYS A 53 5.46 -4.69 2.73
CA CYS A 53 4.55 -4.58 1.58
C CYS A 53 3.83 -5.91 1.36
N ILE A 54 2.56 -5.86 0.95
CA ILE A 54 1.78 -7.06 0.60
C ILE A 54 1.85 -7.25 -0.91
N ASP A 55 2.20 -8.46 -1.36
CA ASP A 55 2.22 -8.78 -2.78
C ASP A 55 0.81 -9.10 -3.30
N TYR A 56 0.16 -8.08 -3.83
CA TYR A 56 -1.17 -8.18 -4.43
C TYR A 56 -1.16 -8.55 -5.93
N ARG A 57 -0.02 -8.86 -6.56
CA ARG A 57 0.03 -9.09 -8.01
C ARG A 57 -0.96 -10.16 -8.49
N ARG A 58 -1.02 -11.28 -7.78
CA ARG A 58 -1.96 -12.37 -8.10
C ARG A 58 -3.42 -11.97 -7.86
N LEU A 59 -3.67 -11.12 -6.86
CA LEU A 59 -5.00 -10.61 -6.53
C LEU A 59 -5.46 -9.61 -7.61
N ASN A 60 -4.58 -8.70 -8.00
CA ASN A 60 -4.83 -7.69 -9.03
C ASN A 60 -5.10 -8.32 -10.40
N PHE A 61 -4.55 -9.51 -10.68
CA PHE A 61 -4.85 -10.24 -11.91
C PHE A 61 -6.29 -10.79 -11.97
N VAL A 62 -6.87 -11.16 -10.83
CA VAL A 62 -8.23 -11.74 -10.77
C VAL A 62 -9.31 -10.69 -10.52
N ILE A 63 -8.96 -9.56 -9.90
CA ILE A 63 -9.89 -8.46 -9.65
C ILE A 63 -10.17 -7.73 -10.96
N ARG A 64 -11.45 -7.47 -11.25
CA ARG A 64 -11.84 -6.56 -12.33
C ARG A 64 -11.53 -5.13 -11.94
N THR A 65 -10.67 -4.48 -12.71
CA THR A 65 -10.37 -3.06 -12.55
C THR A 65 -11.64 -2.24 -12.78
N LYS A 66 -12.02 -1.43 -11.80
CA LYS A 66 -13.02 -0.37 -12.01
C LYS A 66 -12.29 0.84 -12.59
N TYR A 67 -12.76 1.32 -13.72
CA TYR A 67 -12.19 2.50 -14.36
C TYR A 67 -12.86 3.76 -13.82
N PHE A 68 -12.06 4.63 -13.22
CA PHE A 68 -12.44 5.98 -12.83
C PHE A 68 -11.52 6.93 -13.59
N PRO A 69 -12.00 7.53 -14.70
CA PRO A 69 -11.16 8.44 -15.46
C PRO A 69 -10.78 9.62 -14.58
N SER A 70 -9.48 9.84 -14.41
CA SER A 70 -9.02 11.13 -13.89
C SER A 70 -9.31 12.18 -14.97
N PRO A 71 -9.86 13.35 -14.61
CA PRO A 71 -9.99 14.45 -15.55
C PRO A 71 -8.61 14.87 -16.08
N ASN A 72 -8.60 15.48 -17.26
CA ASN A 72 -7.38 15.93 -17.92
C ASN A 72 -6.58 16.87 -17.00
N ILE A 73 -5.28 16.64 -16.88
CA ILE A 73 -4.41 17.43 -16.02
C ILE A 73 -4.32 18.89 -16.49
N ASP A 74 -4.28 19.14 -17.80
CA ASP A 74 -4.13 20.48 -18.35
C ASP A 74 -5.36 21.34 -18.02
N GLU A 75 -6.56 20.79 -18.20
CA GLU A 75 -7.82 21.46 -17.82
C GLU A 75 -7.88 21.79 -16.32
N ARG A 76 -7.31 20.94 -15.46
CA ARG A 76 -7.25 21.21 -14.02
C ARG A 76 -6.27 22.32 -13.69
N VAL A 77 -5.12 22.35 -14.37
CA VAL A 77 -4.09 23.37 -14.16
C VAL A 77 -4.61 24.73 -14.62
N GLU A 78 -5.25 24.82 -15.79
CA GLU A 78 -5.86 26.05 -16.29
C GLU A 78 -6.89 26.62 -15.29
N ARG A 79 -7.78 25.78 -14.75
CA ARG A 79 -8.78 26.23 -13.76
C ARG A 79 -8.17 26.77 -12.47
N VAL A 80 -7.00 26.28 -12.08
CA VAL A 80 -6.30 26.73 -10.87
C VAL A 80 -5.46 27.97 -11.15
N ALA A 81 -4.99 28.17 -12.38
CA ALA A 81 -4.15 29.30 -12.79
C ALA A 81 -4.83 30.67 -12.64
N ASP A 82 -6.16 30.73 -12.78
CA ASP A 82 -6.95 31.96 -12.58
C ASP A 82 -7.13 32.35 -11.10
N GLY A 83 -6.66 31.51 -10.16
CA GLY A 83 -6.75 31.75 -8.73
C GLY A 83 -5.80 32.84 -8.24
N LYS A 84 -6.31 33.82 -7.48
CA LYS A 84 -5.48 34.82 -6.80
C LYS A 84 -4.59 34.22 -5.69
N PHE A 85 -5.03 33.11 -5.11
CA PHE A 85 -4.31 32.36 -4.09
C PHE A 85 -4.51 30.87 -4.36
N ILE A 86 -3.44 30.10 -4.31
CA ILE A 86 -3.45 28.65 -4.53
C ILE A 86 -2.93 27.98 -3.26
N ALA A 87 -3.66 26.97 -2.78
CA ALA A 87 -3.22 26.13 -1.67
C ALA A 87 -3.08 24.67 -2.15
N MET A 88 -1.93 24.07 -1.86
CA MET A 88 -1.70 22.64 -2.06
C MET A 88 -1.91 21.94 -0.72
N ILE A 89 -2.83 20.99 -0.69
CA ILE A 89 -3.11 20.16 0.49
C ILE A 89 -2.74 18.73 0.09
N ASP A 90 -1.81 18.13 0.84
CA ASP A 90 -1.47 16.72 0.72
C ASP A 90 -2.24 15.94 1.80
N LEU A 91 -2.85 14.83 1.39
CA LEU A 91 -3.55 13.91 2.30
C LEU A 91 -2.64 12.71 2.53
N THR A 92 -1.73 12.85 3.51
CA THR A 92 -0.76 11.83 3.90
C THR A 92 -1.32 10.86 4.93
#